data_AF-A0A1S9EMK3-F1
#
_entry.id   AF-A0A1S9EMK3-F1
#
_cell.length_a   1.000
_cell.length_b   1.000
_cell.length_c   1.000
_cell.angle_alpha   90.00
_cell.angle_beta   90.00
_cell.angle_gamma   90.00
#
_symmetry.space_group_name_H-M   'P 1'
#
loop_
_entity.id
_entity.type
_entity.pdbx_description
1 polymer ?
#
loop_
_entity_poly.entity_id
_entity_poly.type
_entity_poly.pdbx_seq_one_letter_code
_entity_poly.pdbx_strand_id
1 'polypeptide(L)'
;MNMIDPRRPPPAFRKGYALCSPQNILQPETFAKSEKKAIGKAFKKPGRKKAWSRALEEGWSVRLVYMRLFVPVFHATTTGTDVDDLDDED
;
A
#
# COMPACT_ATOMS: atom_id res chain seq x y z
N MET A 1 17.66 -17.15 -9.73
CA MET A 1 17.41 -16.83 -8.31
C MET A 1 17.47 -15.32 -8.14
N ASN A 2 16.39 -14.65 -7.73
CA ASN A 2 16.50 -13.24 -7.32
C ASN A 2 17.36 -13.19 -6.07
N MET A 3 18.57 -12.65 -6.18
CA MET A 3 19.44 -12.37 -5.05
C MET A 3 18.72 -11.37 -4.14
N ILE A 4 18.25 -11.85 -2.99
CA ILE A 4 17.76 -11.01 -1.91
C ILE A 4 18.97 -10.19 -1.44
N ASP A 5 19.02 -8.90 -1.79
CA ASP A 5 20.05 -8.00 -1.25
C ASP A 5 19.92 -8.03 0.28
N PRO A 6 20.91 -8.56 1.02
CA PRO A 6 20.80 -8.76 2.47
C PRO A 6 20.69 -7.45 3.25
N ARG A 7 20.95 -6.30 2.60
CA ARG A 7 20.73 -4.96 3.19
C ARG A 7 19.28 -4.50 3.11
N ARG A 8 18.43 -5.15 2.30
CA ARG A 8 17.01 -4.78 2.19
C ARG A 8 16.20 -5.57 3.21
N PRO A 9 15.46 -4.89 4.11
CA PRO A 9 14.53 -5.57 4.99
C PRO A 9 13.53 -6.43 4.19
N PRO A 10 13.22 -7.65 4.64
CA PRO A 10 12.18 -8.44 3.99
C PRO A 10 10.83 -7.71 4.09
N PRO A 11 9.91 -7.91 3.13
CA PRO A 11 8.57 -7.36 3.21
C PRO A 11 7.88 -7.77 4.51
N ALA A 12 7.21 -6.83 5.15
CA ALA A 12 6.45 -7.06 6.37
C ALA A 12 4.95 -6.95 6.08
N PHE A 13 4.15 -7.70 6.83
CA PHE A 13 2.69 -7.67 6.71
C PHE A 13 2.07 -7.14 7.99
N ARG A 14 0.99 -6.39 7.84
CA ARG A 14 0.21 -5.86 8.97
C ARG A 14 -1.26 -6.13 8.79
N LYS A 15 -1.84 -6.90 9.71
CA LYS A 15 -3.29 -7.08 9.84
C LYS A 15 -3.98 -5.78 10.27
N GLY A 16 -5.11 -5.47 9.68
CA GLY A 16 -5.94 -4.32 10.03
C GLY A 16 -7.26 -4.30 9.27
N TYR A 17 -7.86 -3.12 9.19
CA TYR A 17 -9.14 -2.89 8.55
C TYR A 17 -9.05 -1.72 7.57
N ALA A 18 -9.72 -1.82 6.44
CA ALA A 18 -9.87 -0.74 5.46
C ALA A 18 -11.32 -0.69 4.97
N LEU A 19 -11.74 0.48 4.48
CA LEU A 19 -13.01 0.61 3.78
C LEU A 19 -12.92 -0.09 2.41
N CYS A 20 -14.05 -0.62 1.97
CA CYS A 20 -14.25 -1.16 0.63
C CYS A 20 -15.46 -0.45 0.02
N SER A 21 -15.28 0.10 -1.19
CA SER A 21 -16.35 0.79 -1.90
C SER A 21 -17.43 -0.21 -2.37
N PRO A 22 -18.61 0.29 -2.77
CA PRO A 22 -19.67 -0.55 -3.34
C PRO A 22 -19.23 -1.30 -4.61
N GLN A 23 -18.24 -0.77 -5.33
CA GLN A 23 -17.61 -1.41 -6.50
C GLN A 23 -16.58 -2.48 -6.11
N ASN A 24 -16.53 -2.85 -4.82
CA ASN A 24 -15.61 -3.82 -4.25
C ASN A 24 -14.12 -3.42 -4.36
N ILE A 25 -13.83 -2.12 -4.26
CA ILE A 25 -12.46 -1.57 -4.28
C ILE A 25 -12.03 -1.21 -2.86
N LEU A 26 -10.98 -1.86 -2.36
CA LEU A 26 -10.34 -1.51 -1.09
C LEU A 26 -9.75 -0.10 -1.16
N GLN A 27 -9.92 0.68 -0.08
CA GLN A 27 -9.42 2.04 0.07
C GLN A 27 -8.19 2.06 0.99
N PRO A 28 -6.95 1.97 0.46
CA PRO A 28 -5.76 1.69 1.26
C PRO A 28 -5.44 2.78 2.30
N GLU A 29 -5.73 4.04 1.97
CA GLU A 29 -5.53 5.22 2.84
C GLU A 29 -6.37 5.17 4.12
N THR A 30 -7.44 4.38 4.12
CA THR A 30 -8.29 4.14 5.28
C THR A 30 -7.78 3.05 6.21
N PHE A 31 -6.68 2.36 5.87
CA PHE A 31 -6.13 1.30 6.69
C PHE A 31 -5.90 1.76 8.14
N ALA A 32 -6.42 0.97 9.08
CA ALA A 32 -6.26 1.21 10.50
C ALA A 32 -6.31 -0.08 11.33
N LYS A 33 -5.89 0.00 12.59
CA LYS A 33 -5.90 -1.15 13.52
C LYS A 33 -7.31 -1.61 13.92
N SER A 34 -8.35 -0.82 13.67
CA SER A 34 -9.74 -1.15 13.99
C SER A 34 -10.71 -0.50 13.01
N GLU A 35 -11.90 -1.09 12.87
CA GLU A 35 -12.96 -0.59 11.98
C GLU A 35 -13.34 0.86 12.28
N LYS A 36 -13.52 1.19 13.57
CA LYS A 36 -13.84 2.56 14.00
C LYS A 36 -12.79 3.58 13.58
N LYS A 37 -11.50 3.19 13.56
CA LYS A 37 -10.42 4.07 13.10
C LYS A 37 -10.39 4.16 11.58
N ALA A 38 -10.68 3.08 10.85
CA ALA A 38 -10.77 3.08 9.39
C ALA A 38 -11.91 3.99 8.91
N ILE A 39 -13.11 3.86 9.50
CA ILE A 39 -14.24 4.77 9.25
C ILE A 39 -13.84 6.21 9.58
N GLY A 40 -13.14 6.43 10.71
CA GLY A 40 -12.67 7.76 11.10
C GLY A 40 -11.59 8.38 10.19
N LYS A 41 -10.95 7.60 9.31
CA LYS A 41 -10.02 8.11 8.30
C LYS A 41 -10.78 8.83 7.19
N ALA A 42 -11.86 8.24 6.68
CA ALA A 42 -12.70 8.82 5.63
C ALA A 42 -13.77 9.80 6.17
N PHE A 43 -14.44 9.46 7.27
CA PHE A 43 -15.56 10.23 7.81
C PHE A 43 -15.15 10.98 9.10
N LYS A 44 -15.00 12.31 9.02
CA LYS A 44 -14.58 13.16 10.15
C LYS A 44 -15.74 13.57 11.05
N LYS A 45 -15.40 14.11 12.23
CA LYS A 45 -16.37 14.72 13.14
C LYS A 45 -16.47 16.22 12.85
N PRO A 46 -17.63 16.86 13.13
CA PRO A 46 -18.90 16.25 13.55
C PRO A 46 -19.59 15.50 12.38
N GLY A 47 -20.65 14.73 12.66
CA GLY A 47 -21.45 14.08 11.61
C GLY A 47 -20.98 12.70 11.14
N ARG A 48 -19.81 12.19 11.58
CA ARG A 48 -19.29 10.85 11.23
C ARG A 48 -20.35 9.75 11.21
N LYS A 49 -21.16 9.64 12.28
CA LYS A 49 -22.13 8.56 12.42
C LYS A 49 -23.18 8.60 11.30
N LYS A 50 -23.74 9.78 11.03
CA LYS A 50 -24.73 10.00 9.97
C LYS A 50 -24.13 9.72 8.58
N ALA A 51 -22.93 10.24 8.32
CA ALA A 51 -22.26 10.02 7.04
C ALA A 51 -21.93 8.53 6.80
N TRP A 52 -21.46 7.83 7.83
CA TRP A 52 -21.20 6.39 7.74
C TRP A 52 -22.47 5.56 7.54
N SER A 53 -23.57 5.88 8.22
CA SER A 53 -24.86 5.20 7.99
C SER A 53 -25.33 5.33 6.54
N ARG A 54 -25.23 6.53 5.94
CA ARG A 54 -25.54 6.72 4.52
C ARG A 54 -24.59 5.92 3.61
N ALA A 55 -23.30 5.90 3.91
CA ALA A 55 -22.34 5.12 3.13
C ALA A 55 -22.66 3.62 3.17
N LEU A 56 -23.09 3.09 4.33
CA LEU A 56 -23.55 1.71 4.44
C LEU A 56 -24.75 1.42 3.53
N GLU A 57 -25.73 2.33 3.46
CA GLU A 57 -26.88 2.23 2.55
C GLU A 57 -26.45 2.25 1.08
N GLU A 58 -25.41 3.01 0.76
CA GLU A 58 -24.81 3.08 -0.57
C GLU A 58 -23.95 1.84 -0.90
N GLY A 59 -23.77 0.89 0.02
CA GLY A 59 -23.05 -0.37 -0.18
C GLY A 59 -21.59 -0.37 0.26
N TRP A 60 -21.13 0.66 0.98
CA TRP A 60 -19.79 0.66 1.57
C TRP A 60 -19.67 -0.38 2.68
N SER A 61 -18.46 -0.94 2.84
CA SER A 61 -18.17 -1.90 3.92
C SER A 61 -16.81 -1.65 4.56
N VAL A 62 -16.58 -2.25 5.72
CA VAL A 62 -15.23 -2.37 6.31
C VAL A 62 -14.77 -3.82 6.12
N ARG A 63 -13.54 -4.01 5.67
CA ARG A 63 -12.96 -5.34 5.44
C ARG A 63 -11.71 -5.54 6.29
N LEU A 64 -11.56 -6.75 6.83
CA LEU A 64 -10.30 -7.21 7.41
C LEU A 64 -9.30 -7.42 6.27
N VAL A 65 -8.12 -6.80 6.38
CA VAL A 65 -7.09 -6.82 5.34
C VAL A 65 -5.69 -6.99 5.93
N TYR A 66 -4.74 -7.39 5.09
CA TYR A 66 -3.32 -7.37 5.40
C TYR A 66 -2.63 -6.36 4.47
N MET A 67 -1.96 -5.36 5.05
CA MET A 67 -1.16 -4.39 4.31
C MET A 67 0.28 -4.88 4.23
N ARG A 68 0.83 -4.92 3.02
CA ARG A 68 2.23 -5.26 2.76
C ARG A 68 3.07 -3.99 2.75
N LEU A 69 4.09 -3.93 3.62
CA LEU A 69 5.10 -2.89 3.64
C LEU A 69 6.38 -3.46 3.02
N PHE A 70 6.96 -2.74 2.07
CA PHE A 70 8.18 -3.14 1.40
C PHE A 70 8.97 -1.90 0.99
N VAL A 71 10.30 -2.04 0.88
CA VAL A 71 11.15 -1.00 0.30
C VAL A 71 10.95 -1.03 -1.21
N PRO A 72 10.58 0.09 -1.86
CA PRO A 72 10.40 0.11 -3.31
C PRO A 72 11.69 -0.26 -4.04
N VAL A 73 11.52 -0.91 -5.19
CA VAL A 73 12.60 -1.17 -6.14
C VAL A 73 12.32 -0.30 -7.34
N PHE A 74 13.20 0.67 -7.58
CA PHE A 74 13.17 1.47 -8.79
C PHE A 74 14.24 0.91 -9.73
N HIS A 75 13.85 0.53 -10.94
CA HIS A 75 14.82 0.30 -12.00
C HIS A 75 15.19 1.68 -12.55
N ALA A 76 16.47 2.06 -12.44
CA ALA A 76 16.95 3.22 -13.17
C ALA A 76 16.85 2.91 -14.67
N THR A 77 16.18 3.78 -15.43
CA THR A 77 16.14 3.73 -16.90
C THR A 77 17.42 4.27 -17.54
N THR A 78 18.53 4.34 -16.81
CA THR A 78 19.82 4.72 -17.39
C THR A 78 20.33 3.55 -18.21
N THR A 79 19.94 3.55 -19.49
CA THR A 79 20.76 2.99 -20.55
C THR A 79 21.92 3.97 -20.75
N GLY A 80 23.14 3.48 -20.59
CA GLY A 80 24.37 4.28 -20.63
C GLY A 80 25.31 3.79 -19.53
N THR A 81 26.35 3.02 -19.80
CA THR A 81 27.00 2.69 -21.08
C THR A 81 27.64 1.32 -20.85
N ASP A 82 27.41 0.38 -21.76
CA ASP A 82 28.42 -0.66 -21.99
C ASP A 82 29.68 0.09 -22.43
N VAL A 83 30.66 0.22 -21.55
CA VAL A 83 32.05 0.46 -21.94
C VAL A 83 32.71 -0.91 -21.98
N ASP A 84 32.46 -1.58 -23.09
CA ASP A 84 33.39 -2.54 -23.67
C ASP A 84 34.27 -1.69 -24.61
N ASP A 85 35.47 -1.35 -24.14
CA ASP A 85 36.62 -0.80 -24.88
C ASP A 85 37.82 -1.16 -23.97
N LEU A 86 38.38 -2.36 -24.10
CA LEU A 86 39.50 -2.73 -24.99
C LEU A 86 40.82 -2.01 -24.66
N ASP A 87 41.81 -2.84 -24.28
CA ASP A 87 43.28 -2.68 -24.40
C ASP A 87 43.95 -1.52 -23.60
N ASP A 88 45.12 -1.67 -22.97
CA ASP A 88 46.37 -2.30 -23.40
C ASP A 88 47.18 -2.87 -22.21
N GLU A 89 48.07 -3.81 -22.55
CA GLU A 89 49.12 -4.43 -21.72
C GLU A 89 50.12 -3.43 -21.10
N ASP A 90 50.56 -3.68 -19.86
CA ASP A 90 51.98 -3.85 -19.45
C ASP A 90 52.08 -4.34 -17.99
#